data_AF-A0A7X6T5M3-F1
#
_entry.id   AF-A0A7X6T5M3-F1
#
_cell.length_a   1.000
_cell.length_b   1.000
_cell.length_c   1.000
_cell.angle_alpha   90.00
_cell.angle_beta   90.00
_cell.angle_gamma   90.00
#
_symmetry.space_group_name_H-M   'P 1'
#
loop_
_entity.id
_entity.type
_entity.pdbx_description
1 polymer ?
#
loop_
_entity_poly.entity_id
_entity_poly.type
_entity_poly.pdbx_seq_one_letter_code
_entity_poly.pdbx_strand_id
1 'polypeptide(L)'
;IYLLLKDPYWAHAYWSICPTDLQRLEHEKVPYDFLLRVSLLKENSQLIEIDSFDIDISREDTSWNINLPERGRSYLVSLYYRDEKGDCGLLSQSEKVFTPHCYWMKNVEKLAQDEASFTLLTSSVVTKGGVMIENPLLKEVVNKLDNWMDN
;
A
#
# COMPACT_ATOMS: atom_id res chain seq x y z
N ILE A 1 -6.22 15.03 2.88
CA ILE A 1 -6.13 13.58 3.19
C ILE A 1 -4.69 13.26 3.61
N TYR A 2 -4.48 12.31 4.51
CA TYR A 2 -3.17 11.85 4.95
C TYR A 2 -3.03 10.34 4.75
N LEU A 3 -1.83 9.91 4.36
CA LEU A 3 -1.47 8.52 4.15
C LEU A 3 -0.28 8.17 5.05
N LEU A 4 -0.44 7.14 5.88
CA LEU A 4 0.57 6.70 6.84
C LEU A 4 0.95 5.25 6.56
N LEU A 5 2.23 4.99 6.36
CA LEU A 5 2.73 3.64 6.20
C LEU A 5 2.67 2.89 7.55
N LYS A 6 2.02 1.73 7.58
CA LYS A 6 1.98 0.84 8.76
C LYS A 6 3.08 -0.21 8.68
N ASP A 7 3.16 -0.86 7.53
CA ASP A 7 4.17 -1.86 7.19
C ASP A 7 4.38 -1.85 5.66
N PRO A 8 5.31 -2.64 5.09
CA PRO A 8 5.59 -2.61 3.66
C PRO A 8 4.41 -2.95 2.74
N TYR A 9 3.36 -3.59 3.25
CA TYR A 9 2.17 -4.03 2.50
C TYR A 9 0.91 -3.27 2.90
N TRP A 10 0.94 -2.47 3.97
CA TRP A 10 -0.24 -1.76 4.44
C TRP A 10 0.05 -0.30 4.75
N ALA A 11 -0.87 0.55 4.31
CA ALA A 11 -0.96 1.93 4.74
C ALA A 11 -2.34 2.21 5.33
N HIS A 12 -2.40 3.25 6.16
CA HIS A 12 -3.64 3.79 6.70
C HIS A 12 -3.85 5.18 6.14
N ALA A 13 -4.98 5.37 5.48
CA ALA A 13 -5.41 6.68 5.01
C ALA A 13 -6.50 7.22 5.94
N TYR A 14 -6.45 8.51 6.24
CA TYR A 14 -7.55 9.20 6.91
C TYR A 14 -7.72 10.60 6.31
N TRP A 15 -8.95 11.08 6.31
CA TRP A 15 -9.29 12.36 5.70
C TRP A 15 -10.43 13.04 6.45
N SER A 16 -10.55 14.33 6.17
CA SER A 16 -11.70 15.15 6.53
C SER A 16 -12.02 15.97 5.28
N ILE A 17 -13.30 16.01 4.90
CA ILE A 17 -13.78 16.83 3.79
C ILE A 17 -14.26 18.15 4.37
N CYS A 18 -13.96 19.27 3.70
CA CYS A 18 -14.48 20.56 4.11
C CYS A 18 -16.02 20.56 3.96
N PRO A 19 -16.80 20.96 4.98
CA PRO A 19 -18.25 21.01 4.88
C PRO A 19 -18.75 21.88 3.73
N THR A 20 -18.02 22.93 3.36
CA THR A 20 -18.35 23.81 2.22
C THR A 20 -18.27 23.07 0.89
N ASP A 21 -17.30 22.15 0.72
CA ASP A 21 -17.17 21.35 -0.50
C ASP A 21 -18.33 20.36 -0.61
N LEU A 22 -18.73 19.74 0.51
CA LEU A 22 -19.91 18.86 0.57
C LEU A 22 -21.19 19.61 0.21
N GLN A 23 -21.39 20.80 0.80
CA GLN A 23 -22.55 21.63 0.50
C GLN A 23 -22.61 22.03 -0.97
N ARG A 24 -21.47 22.30 -1.61
CA ARG A 24 -21.42 22.61 -3.05
C ARG A 24 -21.89 21.42 -3.89
N LEU A 25 -21.40 20.23 -3.58
CA LEU A 25 -21.80 19.00 -4.26
C LEU A 25 -23.29 18.67 -4.03
N GLU A 26 -23.80 18.92 -2.83
CA GLU A 26 -25.23 18.73 -2.51
C GLU A 26 -26.13 19.75 -3.21
N HIS A 27 -25.66 20.99 -3.40
CA HIS A 27 -26.42 22.04 -4.07
C HIS A 27 -26.68 21.74 -5.55
N GLU A 28 -25.76 21.02 -6.20
CA GLU A 28 -25.91 20.59 -7.59
C GLU A 28 -27.06 19.57 -7.77
N LYS A 29 -27.61 19.01 -6.68
CA LYS A 29 -28.72 18.02 -6.64
C LYS A 29 -28.48 16.77 -7.50
N VAL A 30 -27.23 16.51 -7.88
CA VAL A 30 -26.83 15.30 -8.58
C VAL A 30 -26.31 14.31 -7.53
N PRO A 31 -26.80 13.07 -7.51
CA PRO A 31 -26.22 12.04 -6.66
C PRO A 31 -24.75 11.82 -7.00
N TYR A 32 -23.94 11.56 -5.97
CA TYR A 32 -22.51 11.37 -6.13
C TYR A 32 -22.00 10.39 -5.08
N ASP A 33 -20.95 9.66 -5.45
CA ASP A 33 -20.22 8.72 -4.62
C ASP A 33 -18.79 9.22 -4.39
N PHE A 34 -18.14 8.69 -3.34
CA PHE A 34 -16.74 8.97 -3.06
C PHE A 34 -15.88 7.75 -3.38
N LEU A 35 -14.66 8.03 -3.81
CA LEU A 35 -13.66 7.01 -4.05
C LEU A 35 -12.28 7.49 -3.62
N LEU A 36 -11.48 6.53 -3.17
CA LEU A 36 -10.04 6.70 -2.98
C LEU A 36 -9.33 6.08 -4.16
N ARG A 37 -8.54 6.89 -4.89
CA ARG A 37 -7.60 6.39 -5.89
C ARG A 37 -6.24 6.24 -5.24
N VAL A 38 -5.73 5.02 -5.25
CA VAL A 38 -4.37 4.69 -4.79
C VAL A 38 -3.48 4.62 -6.02
N SER A 39 -2.55 5.57 -6.12
CA SER A 39 -1.64 5.67 -7.27
C SER A 39 -0.27 5.10 -6.91
N LEU A 40 0.19 4.14 -7.70
CA LEU A 40 1.55 3.62 -7.68
C LEU A 40 2.44 4.50 -8.56
N LEU A 41 3.53 4.99 -7.98
CA LEU A 41 4.45 5.91 -8.63
C LEU A 41 5.77 5.21 -8.96
N LYS A 42 6.28 5.46 -10.17
CA LYS A 42 7.65 5.11 -10.53
C LYS A 42 8.59 6.22 -10.10
N GLU A 43 9.68 5.83 -9.46
CA GLU A 43 10.74 6.75 -9.08
C GLU A 43 11.72 6.89 -10.26
N ASN A 44 11.56 7.97 -11.04
CA ASN A 44 12.51 8.48 -12.01
C ASN A 44 12.69 10.00 -11.79
N SER A 45 13.31 10.72 -12.73
CA SER A 45 13.48 12.19 -12.64
C SER A 45 12.17 12.98 -12.58
N GLN A 46 11.03 12.33 -12.88
CA GLN A 46 9.68 12.87 -12.76
C GLN A 46 8.80 11.82 -12.07
N LEU A 47 7.82 12.24 -11.27
CA LEU A 47 6.86 11.31 -10.68
C LEU A 47 5.83 10.93 -11.75
N ILE A 48 5.89 9.69 -12.20
CA ILE A 48 4.96 9.14 -13.19
C ILE A 48 4.10 8.08 -12.51
N GLU A 49 2.78 8.27 -12.53
CA GLU A 49 1.83 7.22 -12.16
C GLU A 49 1.98 6.06 -13.17
N ILE A 50 2.28 4.87 -12.66
CA ILE A 50 2.44 3.66 -13.47
C ILE A 50 1.26 2.71 -13.36
N ASP A 51 0.54 2.76 -12.25
CA ASP A 51 -0.65 1.98 -12.01
C ASP A 51 -1.52 2.68 -10.96
N SER A 52 -2.81 2.39 -10.95
CA SER A 52 -3.70 2.86 -9.91
C SER A 52 -4.92 1.95 -9.74
N PHE A 53 -5.47 1.95 -8.53
CA PHE A 53 -6.71 1.25 -8.24
C PHE A 53 -7.62 2.12 -7.37
N ASP A 54 -8.92 1.94 -7.55
CA ASP A 54 -9.95 2.69 -6.85
C ASP A 54 -10.57 1.85 -5.73
N ILE A 55 -10.91 2.50 -4.63
CA ILE A 55 -11.66 1.95 -3.50
C ILE A 55 -12.90 2.81 -3.33
N ASP A 56 -14.08 2.23 -3.57
CA ASP A 56 -15.35 2.90 -3.27
C ASP A 56 -15.50 3.05 -1.75
N ILE A 57 -15.86 4.26 -1.31
CA ILE A 57 -16.04 4.58 0.10
C ILE A 57 -17.38 5.26 0.32
N SER A 58 -17.96 5.06 1.51
CA SER A 58 -19.18 5.73 1.92
C SER A 58 -18.92 7.19 2.30
N ARG A 59 -20.00 7.97 2.46
CA ARG A 59 -19.90 9.39 2.87
C ARG A 59 -19.49 9.53 4.34
N GLU A 60 -19.79 8.52 5.13
CA GLU A 60 -19.51 8.44 6.56
C GLU A 60 -18.08 7.97 6.84
N ASP A 61 -17.42 7.36 5.85
CA ASP A 61 -16.04 6.91 5.99
C ASP A 61 -15.08 8.10 6.12
N THR A 62 -14.27 8.07 7.17
CA THR A 62 -13.22 9.07 7.42
C THR A 62 -11.82 8.47 7.35
N SER A 63 -11.71 7.15 7.18
CA SER A 63 -10.43 6.45 7.13
C SER A 63 -10.53 5.08 6.46
N TRP A 64 -9.42 4.58 5.95
CA TRP A 64 -9.32 3.25 5.35
C TRP A 64 -7.97 2.59 5.60
N ASN A 65 -7.94 1.26 5.64
CA ASN A 65 -6.69 0.48 5.58
C ASN A 65 -6.50 -0.02 4.16
N ILE A 66 -5.37 0.35 3.56
CA ILE A 66 -5.09 0.15 2.14
C ILE A 66 -3.97 -0.87 2.02
N ASN A 67 -4.22 -1.93 1.28
CA ASN A 67 -3.19 -2.89 0.88
C ASN A 67 -2.36 -2.29 -0.25
N LEU A 68 -1.03 -2.32 -0.11
CA LEU A 68 -0.07 -1.86 -1.09
C LEU A 68 0.51 -3.09 -1.82
N PRO A 69 0.20 -3.27 -3.11
CA PRO A 69 0.49 -4.52 -3.82
C PRO A 69 2.00 -4.73 -4.05
N GLU A 70 2.77 -3.66 -4.24
CA GLU A 70 4.21 -3.70 -4.47
C GLU A 70 5.01 -2.98 -3.39
N ARG A 71 6.14 -3.58 -2.98
CA ARG A 71 7.11 -2.97 -2.06
C ARG A 71 8.24 -2.28 -2.82
N GLY A 72 8.93 -1.37 -2.16
CA GLY A 72 10.02 -0.62 -2.78
C GLY A 72 9.52 0.42 -3.76
N ARG A 73 8.32 0.92 -3.52
CA ARG A 73 7.56 1.80 -4.40
C ARG A 73 7.02 2.98 -3.64
N SER A 74 6.80 4.06 -4.36
CA SER A 74 6.12 5.25 -3.85
C SER A 74 4.63 5.17 -4.15
N TYR A 75 3.81 5.55 -3.18
CA TYR A 75 2.36 5.62 -3.32
C TYR A 75 1.84 6.98 -2.87
N LEU A 76 0.73 7.41 -3.45
CA LEU A 76 -0.10 8.49 -2.92
C LEU A 76 -1.57 8.07 -2.98
N VAL A 77 -2.42 8.73 -2.19
CA VAL A 77 -3.86 8.52 -2.23
C VAL A 77 -4.55 9.85 -2.52
N SER A 78 -5.50 9.78 -3.44
CA SER A 78 -6.32 10.91 -3.86
C SER A 78 -7.78 10.59 -3.57
N LEU A 79 -8.49 11.53 -2.95
CA LEU A 79 -9.91 11.45 -2.67
C LEU A 79 -10.66 12.16 -3.80
N TYR A 80 -11.55 11.44 -4.46
CA TYR A 80 -12.40 11.96 -5.53
C TYR A 80 -13.88 11.84 -5.16
N TYR A 81 -14.70 12.70 -5.77
CA TYR A 81 -16.12 12.42 -5.96
C TYR A 81 -16.37 11.97 -7.40
N ARG A 82 -17.40 11.16 -7.60
CA ARG A 82 -17.90 10.71 -8.90
C ARG A 82 -19.40 10.97 -8.96
N ASP A 83 -19.87 11.68 -9.97
CA ASP A 83 -21.30 11.90 -10.19
C ASP A 83 -21.94 10.74 -10.99
N GLU A 84 -23.29 10.72 -11.07
CA GLU A 84 -24.01 9.70 -11.85
C GLU A 84 -23.69 9.70 -13.35
N LYS A 85 -23.11 10.78 -13.90
CA LYS A 85 -22.69 10.87 -15.30
C LYS A 85 -21.30 10.27 -15.51
N GLY A 86 -20.60 9.93 -14.42
CA GLY A 86 -19.24 9.40 -14.43
C GLY A 86 -18.17 10.49 -14.36
N ASP A 87 -18.54 11.76 -14.23
CA ASP A 87 -17.59 12.85 -14.08
C ASP A 87 -16.95 12.76 -12.69
N CYS A 88 -15.61 12.77 -12.66
CA CYS A 88 -14.83 12.67 -11.44
C CYS A 88 -14.13 13.99 -11.13
N GLY A 89 -14.23 14.45 -9.88
CA GLY A 89 -13.51 15.62 -9.41
C GLY A 89 -12.63 15.31 -8.19
N LEU A 90 -11.42 15.85 -8.19
CA LEU A 90 -10.46 15.69 -7.09
C LEU A 90 -10.82 16.61 -5.93
N LEU A 91 -10.96 16.05 -4.74
CA LEU A 91 -11.19 16.80 -3.50
C LEU A 91 -9.90 17.07 -2.74
N SER A 92 -9.03 16.06 -2.64
CA SER A 92 -7.79 16.17 -1.88
C SER A 92 -6.80 15.09 -2.30
N GLN A 93 -5.52 15.35 -2.15
CA GLN A 93 -4.44 14.40 -2.40
C GLN A 93 -3.49 14.38 -1.21
N SER A 94 -2.94 13.20 -0.89
CA SER A 94 -1.97 13.03 0.18
C SER A 94 -0.55 13.34 -0.30
N GLU A 95 0.34 13.55 0.65
CA GLU A 95 1.78 13.38 0.39
C GLU A 95 2.09 11.94 -0.03
N LYS A 96 3.22 11.76 -0.69
CA LYS A 96 3.71 10.44 -1.09
C LYS A 96 4.36 9.71 0.09
N VAL A 97 4.20 8.40 0.14
CA VAL A 97 4.91 7.50 1.06
C VAL A 97 5.71 6.48 0.28
N PHE A 98 6.88 6.12 0.79
CA PHE A 98 7.75 5.11 0.20
C PHE A 98 7.70 3.82 1.02
N THR A 99 7.39 2.70 0.37
CA THR A 99 7.47 1.37 0.97
C THR A 99 8.91 0.86 0.88
N PRO A 100 9.53 0.38 1.98
CA PRO A 100 10.92 -0.09 1.92
C PRO A 100 11.04 -1.41 1.13
N HIS A 101 12.18 -1.59 0.47
CA HIS A 101 12.55 -2.90 -0.07
C HIS A 101 13.02 -3.85 1.05
N CYS A 102 12.79 -5.15 0.87
CA CYS A 102 13.44 -6.16 1.69
C CYS A 102 14.93 -6.27 1.36
N TYR A 103 15.80 -6.16 2.36
CA TYR A 103 17.25 -6.28 2.20
C TYR A 103 17.66 -7.65 1.62
N TRP A 104 17.10 -8.73 2.17
CA TRP A 104 17.44 -10.10 1.78
C TRP A 104 17.00 -10.45 0.36
N MET A 105 15.94 -9.81 -0.14
CA MET A 105 15.53 -9.96 -1.54
C MET A 105 16.60 -9.46 -2.52
N LYS A 106 17.54 -8.62 -2.10
CA LYS A 106 18.66 -8.14 -2.92
C LYS A 106 20.01 -8.80 -2.61
N ASN A 107 20.09 -9.58 -1.53
CA ASN A 107 21.34 -10.16 -1.00
C ASN A 107 21.12 -11.62 -0.59
N VAL A 108 20.40 -12.39 -1.41
CA VAL A 108 19.99 -13.76 -1.06
C VAL A 108 21.19 -14.70 -1.01
N GLU A 109 22.22 -14.43 -1.81
CA GLU A 109 23.49 -15.15 -1.84
C GLU A 109 24.23 -15.06 -0.50
N LYS A 110 24.14 -13.92 0.19
CA LYS A 110 24.72 -13.76 1.53
C LYS A 110 23.94 -14.56 2.56
N LEU A 111 22.62 -14.61 2.41
CA LEU A 111 21.75 -15.41 3.27
C LEU A 111 22.02 -16.90 3.12
N ALA A 112 22.28 -17.35 1.89
CA ALA A 112 22.62 -18.74 1.60
C ALA A 112 23.96 -19.18 2.23
N GLN A 113 24.92 -18.26 2.32
CA GLN A 113 26.26 -18.53 2.85
C GLN A 113 26.35 -18.38 4.38
N ASP A 114 25.38 -17.71 5.02
CA ASP A 114 25.37 -17.42 6.45
C ASP A 114 24.18 -18.08 7.16
N GLU A 115 24.44 -19.29 7.67
CA GLU A 115 23.47 -20.10 8.41
C GLU A 115 22.94 -19.39 9.68
N ALA A 116 23.77 -18.57 10.33
CA ALA A 116 23.36 -17.86 11.54
C ALA A 116 22.32 -16.78 11.20
N SER A 117 22.52 -16.01 10.12
CA SER A 117 21.56 -15.03 9.63
C SER A 117 20.24 -15.69 9.23
N PHE A 118 20.30 -16.80 8.48
CA PHE A 118 19.11 -17.56 8.08
C PHE A 118 18.32 -18.06 9.29
N THR A 119 19.01 -18.66 10.26
CA THR A 119 18.40 -19.16 11.50
C THR A 119 17.75 -18.03 12.29
N LEU A 120 18.41 -16.87 12.40
CA LEU A 120 17.86 -15.72 13.11
C LEU A 120 16.55 -15.23 12.49
N LEU A 121 16.50 -15.08 11.16
CA LEU A 121 15.31 -14.65 10.43
C LEU A 121 14.14 -15.62 10.57
N THR A 122 14.42 -16.92 10.48
CA THR A 122 13.40 -17.97 10.47
C THR A 122 12.98 -18.42 11.87
N SER A 123 13.79 -18.18 12.90
CA SER A 123 13.50 -18.59 14.28
C SER A 123 12.19 -18.04 14.84
N SER A 124 11.77 -16.85 14.38
CA SER A 124 10.53 -16.19 14.81
C SER A 124 9.27 -16.75 14.14
N VAL A 125 9.43 -17.60 13.12
CA VAL A 125 8.33 -18.15 12.31
C VAL A 125 7.66 -19.32 13.01
N VAL A 126 8.28 -19.92 14.04
CA VAL A 126 7.69 -21.04 14.78
C VAL A 126 7.53 -20.67 16.24
N THR A 127 6.31 -20.76 16.74
CA THR A 127 6.05 -20.58 18.18
C THR A 127 6.62 -21.74 18.99
N LYS A 128 6.83 -21.56 20.30
CA LYS A 128 7.24 -22.65 21.21
C LYS A 128 6.31 -23.87 21.18
N GLY A 129 5.05 -23.69 20.76
CA GLY A 129 4.08 -24.78 20.60
C GLY A 129 4.18 -25.51 19.25
N GLY A 130 5.17 -25.20 18.40
CA GLY A 130 5.33 -25.80 17.08
C GLY A 130 4.40 -25.24 16.00
N VAL A 131 3.63 -24.17 16.30
CA VAL A 131 2.76 -23.52 15.32
C VAL A 131 3.58 -22.57 14.46
N MET A 132 3.50 -22.75 13.15
CA MET A 132 4.09 -21.85 12.15
C MET A 132 3.24 -20.58 12.03
N ILE A 133 3.88 -19.41 12.11
CA ILE A 133 3.28 -18.10 11.90
C ILE A 133 3.45 -17.74 10.43
N GLU A 134 2.37 -17.31 9.79
CA GLU A 134 2.46 -16.81 8.41
C GLU A 134 3.16 -15.45 8.37
N ASN A 135 4.28 -15.40 7.68
CA ASN A 135 4.98 -14.17 7.37
C ASN A 135 5.20 -14.09 5.84
N PRO A 136 4.39 -13.29 5.12
CA PRO A 136 4.48 -13.18 3.67
C PRO A 136 5.87 -12.76 3.18
N LEU A 137 6.54 -11.84 3.91
CA LEU A 137 7.87 -11.36 3.57
C LEU A 137 8.91 -12.49 3.65
N LEU A 138 8.90 -13.27 4.73
CA LEU A 138 9.84 -14.38 4.89
C LEU A 138 9.56 -15.50 3.90
N LYS A 139 8.29 -15.79 3.60
CA LYS A 139 7.91 -16.76 2.57
C LYS A 139 8.50 -16.41 1.21
N GLU A 140 8.43 -15.14 0.82
CA GLU A 140 9.04 -14.69 -0.43
C GLU A 140 10.58 -14.78 -0.41
N VAL A 141 11.22 -14.44 0.71
CA VAL A 141 12.67 -14.54 0.86
C VAL A 141 13.13 -16.00 0.73
N VAL A 142 12.45 -16.93 1.41
CA VAL A 142 12.74 -18.37 1.34
C VAL A 142 12.54 -18.91 -0.07
N ASN A 143 11.41 -18.60 -0.71
CA ASN A 143 11.16 -19.01 -2.11
C ASN A 143 12.26 -18.49 -3.06
N LYS A 144 12.76 -17.27 -2.84
CA LYS A 144 13.86 -16.72 -3.65
C LYS A 144 15.18 -17.43 -3.39
N LEU A 145 15.43 -17.83 -2.14
CA LEU A 145 16.62 -18.58 -1.74
C LEU A 145 16.62 -19.98 -2.36
N ASP A 146 15.50 -20.69 -2.29
CA ASP A 146 15.35 -22.04 -2.86
C ASP A 146 15.62 -22.02 -4.37
N ASN A 147 14.99 -21.08 -5.09
CA ASN A 147 15.24 -20.88 -6.52
C ASN A 147 16.71 -20.52 -6.84
N TRP A 148 17.43 -19.87 -5.93
CA TRP A 148 18.85 -19.55 -6.13
C TRP A 148 19.74 -20.78 -5.91
N MET A 149 19.39 -21.65 -4.98
CA MET A 149 20.13 -22.90 -4.69
C MET A 149 19.93 -23.97 -5.77
N ASP A 150 18.79 -23.97 -6.44
CA ASP A 150 18.47 -24.92 -7.52
C ASP A 150 19.15 -24.58 -8.86
N ASN A 151 19.80 -23.40 -8.99
CA ASN A 151 20.53 -22.94 -10.18
C ASN A 151 22.05 -23.03 -10.01
#